data_AF-A0A936MF61-F1
#
_entry.id   AF-A0A936MF61-F1
#
_cell.length_a   1.000
_cell.length_b   1.000
_cell.length_c   1.000
_cell.angle_alpha   90.00
_cell.angle_beta   90.00
_cell.angle_gamma   90.00
#
_symmetry.space_group_name_H-M   'P 1'
#
loop_
_entity.id
_entity.type
_entity.pdbx_description
1 polymer ?
#
loop_
_entity_poly.entity_id
_entity_poly.type
_entity_poly.pdbx_seq_one_letter_code
_entity_poly.pdbx_strand_id
1 'polypeptide(L)'
;MKKFKLSLVIMTLLVAASCAVKYAGPTQKMADQCSTDMASLEMGKSLLEQECQDCHKLYRTTDFGPEQWQHIMDEMAPKAKITDAQKDQILTYITCDIKSKK
;
A
#
# COMPACT_ATOMS: atom_id res chain seq x y z
N MET A 1 -6.14 32.82 -46.82
CA MET A 1 -6.79 32.14 -45.67
C MET A 1 -5.76 31.28 -44.95
N LYS A 2 -5.27 31.72 -43.78
CA LYS A 2 -4.85 30.86 -42.66
C LYS A 2 -4.50 31.79 -41.51
N LYS A 3 -5.44 31.90 -40.57
CA LYS A 3 -5.32 32.75 -39.39
C LYS A 3 -4.37 32.05 -38.42
N PHE A 4 -3.14 32.54 -38.33
CA PHE A 4 -2.22 32.22 -37.23
C PHE A 4 -2.80 32.85 -35.97
N LYS A 5 -3.47 32.05 -35.13
CA LYS A 5 -3.82 32.44 -33.76
C LYS A 5 -2.86 31.74 -32.82
N LEU A 6 -1.71 32.37 -32.61
CA LEU A 6 -0.88 32.18 -31.44
C LEU A 6 -1.42 33.11 -30.36
N SER A 7 -2.07 32.52 -29.34
CA SER A 7 -2.30 33.11 -28.02
C SER A 7 -2.68 31.93 -27.14
N LEU A 8 -1.70 31.25 -26.54
CA LEU A 8 -1.22 31.52 -25.17
C LEU A 8 -2.37 31.40 -24.16
N VAL A 9 -2.14 30.57 -23.13
CA VAL A 9 -3.03 30.23 -22.00
C VAL A 9 -3.87 28.95 -22.24
N ILE A 10 -3.30 27.81 -21.89
CA ILE A 10 -3.81 26.77 -20.95
C ILE A 10 -2.67 25.72 -20.91
N MET A 11 -1.60 26.07 -20.20
CA MET A 11 -0.42 25.24 -19.90
C MET A 11 -0.44 24.90 -18.40
N THR A 12 -1.63 24.56 -17.89
CA THR A 12 -1.83 24.33 -16.46
C THR A 12 -3.03 23.44 -16.26
N LEU A 13 -2.88 22.15 -16.57
CA LEU A 13 -3.55 21.05 -15.87
C LEU A 13 -3.08 19.75 -16.50
N LEU A 14 -2.10 19.12 -15.85
CA LEU A 14 -1.84 17.68 -15.71
C LEU A 14 -0.36 17.49 -15.38
N VAL A 15 0.04 17.91 -14.17
CA VAL A 15 1.28 17.43 -13.54
C VAL A 15 0.88 16.86 -12.19
N ALA A 16 0.77 15.53 -12.14
CA ALA A 16 1.15 14.65 -11.02
C ALA A 16 0.55 13.25 -11.22
N ALA A 17 0.93 12.55 -12.29
CA ALA A 17 0.90 11.09 -12.30
C ALA A 17 2.34 10.61 -12.06
N SER A 18 2.90 10.92 -10.89
CA SER A 18 4.18 10.37 -10.47
C SER A 18 3.96 8.94 -9.98
N CYS A 19 4.59 7.99 -10.68
CA CYS A 19 4.70 6.55 -10.38
C CYS A 19 5.24 6.32 -8.94
N ALA A 20 5.10 5.18 -8.26
CA ALA A 20 5.06 3.80 -8.72
C ALA A 20 4.19 2.93 -7.81
N VAL A 21 3.22 2.23 -8.39
CA VAL A 21 2.45 1.19 -7.71
C VAL A 21 3.37 -0.02 -7.56
N LYS A 22 4.05 -0.18 -6.41
CA LYS A 22 4.87 -1.38 -6.14
C LYS A 22 3.99 -2.63 -6.01
N TYR A 23 2.74 -2.48 -5.55
CA TYR A 23 1.72 -3.52 -5.49
C TYR A 23 0.32 -2.97 -5.74
N ALA A 24 -0.57 -3.79 -6.32
CA ALA A 24 -1.98 -3.44 -6.48
C ALA A 24 -2.57 -2.94 -5.15
N GLY A 25 -3.26 -1.80 -5.19
CA GLY A 25 -3.87 -1.19 -4.02
C GLY A 25 -5.04 -2.02 -3.46
N PRO A 26 -5.48 -1.73 -2.23
CA PRO A 26 -6.72 -2.25 -1.68
C PRO A 26 -7.90 -2.08 -2.63
N THR A 27 -8.83 -3.03 -2.60
CA THR A 27 -10.06 -2.98 -3.39
C THR A 27 -11.27 -3.00 -2.47
N GLN A 28 -12.42 -2.51 -2.94
CA GLN A 28 -13.66 -2.60 -2.16
C GLN A 28 -13.99 -4.05 -1.78
N LYS A 29 -13.75 -5.00 -2.68
CA LYS A 29 -13.91 -6.44 -2.39
C LYS A 29 -13.06 -6.87 -1.19
N MET A 30 -11.81 -6.41 -1.10
CA MET A 30 -10.94 -6.70 0.06
C MET A 30 -11.54 -6.15 1.36
N ALA A 31 -11.99 -4.90 1.34
CA ALA A 31 -12.64 -4.25 2.48
C ALA A 31 -13.86 -5.04 2.96
N ASP A 32 -14.75 -5.41 2.03
CA ASP A 32 -15.96 -6.18 2.30
C ASP A 32 -15.62 -7.57 2.88
N GLN A 33 -14.67 -8.29 2.28
CA GLN A 33 -14.25 -9.63 2.72
C GLN A 33 -13.61 -9.62 4.12
N CYS A 34 -13.03 -8.51 4.53
CA CYS A 34 -12.40 -8.35 5.84
C CYS A 34 -13.23 -7.61 6.87
N SER A 35 -14.42 -7.10 6.49
CA SER A 35 -15.23 -6.27 7.37
C SER A 35 -14.44 -5.09 7.97
N THR A 36 -13.58 -4.48 7.15
CA THR A 36 -12.76 -3.30 7.47
C THR A 36 -13.04 -2.19 6.46
N ASP A 37 -12.70 -0.96 6.78
CA ASP A 37 -12.82 0.16 5.86
C ASP A 37 -11.60 0.31 4.94
N MET A 38 -11.79 1.02 3.83
CA MET A 38 -10.74 1.30 2.84
C MET A 38 -9.57 2.11 3.42
N ALA A 39 -9.82 3.05 4.33
CA ALA A 39 -8.76 3.89 4.89
C ALA A 39 -7.81 3.05 5.76
N SER A 40 -8.34 2.11 6.53
CA SER A 40 -7.55 1.14 7.30
C SER A 40 -6.65 0.29 6.41
N LEU A 41 -7.16 -0.18 5.26
CA LEU A 41 -6.36 -0.95 4.30
C LEU A 41 -5.27 -0.11 3.61
N GLU A 42 -5.58 1.12 3.22
CA GLU A 42 -4.58 2.04 2.64
C GLU A 42 -3.48 2.37 3.65
N MET A 43 -3.85 2.59 4.91
CA MET A 43 -2.89 2.86 5.98
C MET A 43 -1.96 1.66 6.22
N GLY A 44 -2.51 0.45 6.34
CA GLY A 44 -1.71 -0.77 6.49
C GLY A 44 -0.80 -1.04 5.29
N LYS A 45 -1.28 -0.78 4.05
CA LYS A 45 -0.46 -0.86 2.84
C LYS A 45 0.68 0.16 2.86
N SER A 46 0.40 1.41 3.21
CA SER A 46 1.41 2.47 3.26
C SER A 46 2.50 2.11 4.25
N LEU A 47 2.14 1.65 5.45
CA LEU A 47 3.08 1.20 6.47
C LEU A 47 3.93 0.02 5.98
N LEU A 48 3.33 -0.98 5.33
CA LEU A 48 4.08 -2.09 4.74
C LEU A 48 5.09 -1.60 3.68
N GLU A 49 4.66 -0.72 2.78
CA GLU A 49 5.50 -0.21 1.70
C GLU A 49 6.59 0.77 2.17
N GLN A 50 6.39 1.44 3.29
CA GLN A 50 7.34 2.41 3.85
C GLN A 50 8.33 1.72 4.80
N GLU A 51 7.85 0.98 5.79
CA GLU A 51 8.68 0.47 6.88
C GLU A 51 9.40 -0.85 6.51
N CYS A 52 8.77 -1.72 5.71
CA CYS A 52 9.29 -3.09 5.51
C CYS A 52 10.33 -3.21 4.38
N GLN A 53 10.69 -2.11 3.72
CA GLN A 53 11.69 -2.09 2.64
C GLN A 53 13.02 -1.42 3.02
N ASP A 54 13.11 -0.87 4.23
CA ASP A 54 14.26 -0.05 4.63
C ASP A 54 15.53 -0.85 4.90
N CYS A 55 15.39 -2.12 5.31
CA CYS A 55 16.52 -2.97 5.70
C CYS A 55 16.76 -4.16 4.75
N HIS A 56 15.76 -4.57 3.99
CA HIS A 56 15.82 -5.69 3.04
C HIS A 56 14.75 -5.53 1.97
N LYS A 57 14.69 -6.46 1.00
CA LYS A 57 13.64 -6.43 -0.02
C LYS A 57 12.24 -6.44 0.62
N LEU A 58 11.31 -5.76 -0.03
CA LEU A 58 9.89 -5.79 0.35
C LEU A 58 9.26 -7.10 -0.11
N TYR A 59 8.94 -7.98 0.85
CA TYR A 59 8.25 -9.25 0.58
C TYR A 59 6.80 -9.02 0.17
N ARG A 60 6.28 -9.90 -0.69
CA ARG A 60 4.87 -9.91 -1.04
C ARG A 60 4.09 -10.49 0.12
N THR A 61 2.91 -9.97 0.38
CA THR A 61 1.94 -10.52 1.36
C THR A 61 1.70 -12.02 1.20
N THR A 62 1.79 -12.54 -0.02
CA THR A 62 1.57 -13.95 -0.38
C THR A 62 2.83 -14.83 -0.31
N ASP A 63 4.00 -14.26 0.02
CA ASP A 63 5.23 -15.03 0.21
C ASP A 63 5.17 -15.88 1.50
N PHE A 64 4.32 -15.50 2.46
CA PHE A 64 4.12 -16.21 3.73
C PHE A 64 2.63 -16.32 4.10
N GLY A 65 2.28 -17.30 4.93
CA GLY A 65 0.93 -17.43 5.50
C GLY A 65 0.66 -16.47 6.66
N PRO A 66 -0.61 -16.28 7.07
CA PRO A 66 -0.97 -15.35 8.15
C PRO A 66 -0.23 -15.59 9.48
N GLU A 67 -0.10 -16.84 9.90
CA GLU A 67 0.62 -17.19 11.14
C GLU A 67 2.13 -16.92 11.04
N GLN A 68 2.72 -17.15 9.87
CA GLN A 68 4.13 -16.84 9.62
C GLN A 68 4.36 -15.33 9.65
N TRP A 69 3.44 -14.55 9.07
CA TRP A 69 3.49 -13.09 9.14
C TRP A 69 3.41 -12.54 10.55
N GLN A 70 2.58 -13.14 11.42
CA GLN A 70 2.56 -12.79 12.84
C GLN A 70 3.94 -12.94 13.47
N HIS A 71 4.57 -14.10 13.29
CA HIS A 71 5.91 -14.37 13.83
C HIS A 71 6.97 -13.44 13.23
N ILE A 72 6.94 -13.19 11.92
CA ILE A 72 7.84 -12.24 11.25
C ILE A 72 7.68 -10.84 11.86
N MET A 73 6.45 -10.39 12.08
CA MET A 73 6.20 -9.07 12.66
C MET A 73 6.60 -9.00 14.14
N ASP A 74 6.48 -10.09 14.89
CA ASP A 74 7.01 -10.18 16.26
C ASP A 74 8.53 -9.96 16.30
N GLU A 75 9.26 -10.46 15.30
CA GLU A 75 10.71 -10.27 15.21
C GLU A 75 11.12 -8.94 14.60
N MET A 76 10.42 -8.46 13.58
CA MET A 76 10.80 -7.29 12.78
C MET A 76 10.36 -5.97 13.39
N ALA A 77 9.17 -5.92 14.03
CA ALA A 77 8.66 -4.69 14.61
C ALA A 77 9.64 -4.02 15.59
N PRO A 78 10.26 -4.72 16.57
CA PRO A 78 11.24 -4.08 17.47
C PRO A 78 12.52 -3.64 16.75
N LYS A 79 12.93 -4.34 15.69
CA LYS A 79 14.14 -4.01 14.91
C LYS A 79 13.93 -2.77 14.03
N ALA A 80 12.74 -2.64 13.45
CA ALA A 80 12.33 -1.54 12.59
C ALA A 80 11.67 -0.38 13.34
N LYS A 81 11.54 -0.47 14.67
CA LYS A 81 10.86 0.54 15.53
C LYS A 81 9.38 0.77 15.15
N ILE A 82 8.72 -0.27 14.66
CA ILE A 82 7.28 -0.27 14.37
C ILE A 82 6.53 -0.42 15.69
N THR A 83 5.59 0.49 15.95
CA THR A 83 4.73 0.43 17.15
C THR A 83 3.71 -0.71 17.07
N ASP A 84 3.15 -1.14 18.20
CA ASP A 84 2.11 -2.19 18.21
C ASP A 84 0.91 -1.82 17.34
N ALA A 85 0.48 -0.56 17.37
CA ALA A 85 -0.61 -0.07 16.53
C ALA A 85 -0.28 -0.16 15.02
N GLN A 86 0.94 0.24 14.61
CA GLN A 86 1.36 0.11 13.22
C GLN A 86 1.49 -1.35 12.81
N LYS A 87 1.99 -2.22 13.70
CA LYS A 87 2.08 -3.66 13.47
C LYS A 87 0.70 -4.27 13.21
N ASP A 88 -0.30 -3.91 14.01
CA ASP A 88 -1.68 -4.39 13.84
C ASP A 88 -2.27 -3.93 12.50
N GLN A 89 -1.99 -2.69 12.08
CA GLN A 89 -2.42 -2.16 10.79
C GLN A 89 -1.77 -2.89 9.61
N ILE A 90 -0.47 -3.18 9.71
CA ILE A 90 0.27 -3.96 8.72
C ILE A 90 -0.31 -5.39 8.63
N LEU A 91 -0.50 -6.06 9.77
CA LEU A 91 -1.02 -7.43 9.81
C LEU A 91 -2.47 -7.52 9.29
N THR A 92 -3.29 -6.51 9.58
CA THR A 92 -4.64 -6.39 9.02
C THR A 92 -4.59 -6.34 7.50
N TYR A 93 -3.79 -5.44 6.93
CA TYR A 93 -3.64 -5.34 5.47
C TYR A 93 -3.13 -6.65 4.85
N ILE A 94 -2.06 -7.23 5.40
CA ILE A 94 -1.47 -8.48 4.90
C ILE A 94 -2.51 -9.60 4.88
N THR A 95 -3.23 -9.80 5.99
CA THR A 95 -4.25 -10.85 6.12
C THR A 95 -5.38 -10.67 5.11
N CYS A 96 -5.82 -9.42 4.89
CA CYS A 96 -6.85 -9.11 3.92
C CYS A 96 -6.40 -9.29 2.47
N ASP A 97 -5.18 -8.89 2.15
CA ASP A 97 -4.62 -9.09 0.81
C ASP A 97 -4.46 -10.58 0.50
N ILE A 98 -3.96 -11.39 1.45
CA ILE A 98 -3.91 -12.86 1.32
C ILE A 98 -5.31 -13.43 1.09
N LYS A 99 -6.29 -13.03 1.91
CA LYS A 99 -7.66 -13.55 1.83
C LYS A 99 -8.34 -13.23 0.50
N SER A 100 -8.10 -12.03 -0.05
CA SER A 100 -8.75 -11.58 -1.29
C SER A 100 -8.24 -12.23 -2.58
N LYS A 101 -7.03 -12.82 -2.51
CA LYS A 101 -6.34 -13.53 -3.59
C LYS A 101 -6.57 -15.04 -3.59
N LYS A 102 -7.27 -15.55 -2.58
CA LYS A 102 -7.82 -16.92 -2.56
C LYS A 102 -9.23 -16.90 -3.17
#